data_AF-A0AA39RXT7-F1
#
_entry.id   AF-A0AA39RXT7-F1
#
_cell.length_a   1.000
_cell.length_b   1.000
_cell.length_c   1.000
_cell.angle_alpha   90.00
_cell.angle_beta   90.00
_cell.angle_gamma   90.00
#
_symmetry.space_group_name_H-M   'P 1'
#
loop_
_entity.id
_entity.type
_entity.pdbx_description
1 polymer ?
#
loop_
_entity_poly.entity_id
_entity_poly.type
_entity_poly.pdbx_seq_one_letter_code
_entity_poly.pdbx_strand_id
1 'polypeptide(L)'
;MDIYDEDDGSSSIGGSGRETPLQDYFEAFQEDGIAAIEEMKLKKKKALLEFRCMVQDAILGNYILGKPKQAAKTRQQLKDISLWGVPLLPTKGHHGTDIVLLKFLKAKDFKVHDAFKMLRKTLVWRMDFMANVDQQGETLDPDFDKIVYLNCKDKQGQPLCYNIYGPLKDRELYKKFFGTKNDCDKFLRLKVQLLEKGIRELSFKPGGPNSIVQITDLKNSPGPGHKELSLICKKSLMLTQNHYPDLINRNIIINVPFWFYLCNVMTSKFISQRNERKFVFARPSKVTKTLLRYINPENLPVEYGGLYRENDEFFPEDRVSELVVRKNTTGCIQIPVPEAGVTMIWDLTVVEWDVLYKEEFIPDDEGSYTVLLREERERKGGERIRNSFYINEPGKIVITIHNSTFNRKKVFYRFKTKPTVPMYVFCKK
;
A
#
# COMPACT_ATOMS: atom_id res chain seq x y z
N MET A 1 -22.81 -11.99 -4.81
CA MET A 1 -21.54 -11.27 -4.50
C MET A 1 -21.04 -11.97 -3.28
N ASP A 2 -20.35 -13.06 -3.53
CA ASP A 2 -20.17 -14.10 -2.52
C ASP A 2 -18.95 -13.73 -1.70
N ILE A 3 -19.22 -13.49 -0.42
CA ILE A 3 -18.23 -13.24 0.60
C ILE A 3 -17.63 -14.61 0.91
N TYR A 4 -16.47 -14.91 0.34
CA TYR A 4 -15.73 -16.11 0.71
C TYR A 4 -15.08 -15.87 2.08
N ASP A 5 -15.71 -16.41 3.11
CA ASP A 5 -15.02 -16.92 4.29
C ASP A 5 -14.55 -18.34 3.94
N GLU A 6 -13.23 -18.54 3.80
CA GLU A 6 -12.64 -19.88 3.69
C GLU A 6 -12.55 -20.48 5.10
N ASP A 7 -13.44 -21.41 5.40
CA ASP A 7 -13.35 -22.34 6.53
C ASP A 7 -12.96 -23.73 6.02
N ASP A 8 -11.93 -24.31 6.63
CA ASP A 8 -11.41 -25.66 6.36
C ASP A 8 -12.34 -26.72 6.96
N GLY A 9 -12.94 -27.56 6.11
CA GLY A 9 -13.75 -28.70 6.53
C GLY A 9 -13.54 -29.89 5.60
N SER A 10 -12.63 -30.80 5.96
CA SER A 10 -12.43 -32.09 5.30
C SER A 10 -13.46 -33.12 5.80
N SER A 11 -14.29 -33.65 4.91
CA SER A 11 -15.09 -34.87 5.17
C SER A 11 -14.93 -35.87 4.01
N SER A 12 -14.49 -37.07 4.37
CA SER A 12 -14.25 -38.21 3.47
C SER A 12 -15.47 -39.12 3.42
N ILE A 13 -15.96 -39.44 2.21
CA ILE A 13 -16.89 -40.55 1.98
C ILE A 13 -16.37 -41.38 0.81
N GLY A 14 -16.11 -42.66 1.07
CA GLY A 14 -15.67 -43.64 0.08
C GLY A 14 -16.83 -44.31 -0.66
N GLY A 15 -16.59 -44.66 -1.91
CA GLY A 15 -17.47 -45.50 -2.73
C GLY A 15 -16.69 -46.10 -3.89
N SER A 16 -16.61 -47.43 -3.94
CA SER A 16 -15.84 -48.22 -4.91
C SER A 16 -16.51 -48.29 -6.28
N GLY A 17 -15.76 -48.01 -7.34
CA GLY A 17 -16.18 -48.27 -8.72
C GLY A 17 -14.99 -48.20 -9.69
N ARG A 18 -14.61 -49.37 -10.24
CA ARG A 18 -13.74 -49.63 -11.41
C ARG A 18 -12.73 -48.52 -11.79
N GLU A 19 -11.48 -48.72 -11.35
CA GLU A 19 -10.31 -47.93 -11.71
C GLU A 19 -9.95 -48.10 -13.20
N THR A 20 -10.45 -47.20 -14.05
CA THR A 20 -9.57 -46.62 -15.07
C THR A 20 -8.50 -45.81 -14.33
N PRO A 21 -7.22 -45.80 -14.73
CA PRO A 21 -6.18 -45.16 -13.92
C PRO A 21 -6.50 -43.66 -13.77
N LEU A 22 -6.93 -43.26 -12.57
CA LEU A 22 -7.14 -41.86 -12.18
C LEU A 22 -5.90 -41.00 -12.48
N GLN A 23 -4.73 -41.64 -12.53
CA GLN A 23 -3.44 -41.11 -12.93
C GLN A 23 -3.43 -40.56 -14.36
N ASP A 24 -3.95 -41.31 -15.34
CA ASP A 24 -3.96 -40.89 -16.76
C ASP A 24 -4.90 -39.70 -16.99
N TYR A 25 -6.00 -39.64 -16.24
CA TYR A 25 -6.90 -38.48 -16.25
C TYR A 25 -6.28 -37.26 -15.57
N PHE A 26 -5.61 -37.44 -14.42
CA PHE A 26 -4.92 -36.34 -13.74
C PHE A 26 -3.76 -35.77 -14.58
N GLU A 27 -3.00 -36.65 -15.23
CA GLU A 27 -1.88 -36.26 -16.09
C GLU A 27 -2.37 -35.57 -17.36
N ALA A 28 -3.41 -36.07 -18.02
CA ALA A 28 -4.03 -35.39 -19.17
C ALA A 28 -4.63 -34.02 -18.80
N PHE A 29 -5.31 -33.90 -17.65
CA PHE A 29 -5.82 -32.62 -17.16
C PHE A 29 -4.69 -31.61 -16.84
N GLN A 30 -3.56 -32.12 -16.34
CA GLN A 30 -2.40 -31.30 -16.00
C GLN A 30 -1.63 -30.86 -17.27
N GLU A 31 -1.48 -31.74 -18.26
CA GLU A 31 -0.92 -31.43 -19.57
C GLU A 31 -1.77 -30.44 -20.37
N ASP A 32 -3.10 -30.65 -20.44
CA ASP A 32 -4.05 -29.73 -21.08
C ASP A 32 -4.02 -28.35 -20.40
N GLY A 33 -3.90 -28.33 -19.07
CA GLY A 33 -3.72 -27.11 -18.29
C GLY A 33 -2.43 -26.37 -18.62
N ILE A 34 -1.31 -27.08 -18.77
CA ILE A 34 -0.01 -26.51 -19.15
C ILE A 34 -0.06 -25.97 -20.58
N ALA A 35 -0.59 -26.73 -21.53
CA ALA A 35 -0.75 -26.32 -22.92
C ALA A 35 -1.61 -25.05 -23.04
N ALA A 36 -2.73 -24.98 -22.32
CA ALA A 36 -3.58 -23.79 -22.28
C ALA A 36 -2.86 -22.55 -21.69
N ILE A 37 -2.01 -22.74 -20.67
CA ILE A 37 -1.18 -21.68 -20.08
C ILE A 37 -0.15 -21.17 -21.10
N GLU A 38 0.51 -22.07 -21.82
CA GLU A 38 1.50 -21.73 -22.84
C GLU A 38 0.86 -21.01 -24.03
N GLU A 39 -0.27 -21.51 -24.51
CA GLU A 39 -1.05 -20.87 -25.57
C GLU A 39 -1.47 -19.46 -25.16
N MET A 40 -1.95 -19.28 -23.93
CA MET A 40 -2.25 -17.96 -23.37
C MET A 40 -1.02 -17.05 -23.31
N LYS A 41 0.14 -17.56 -22.89
CA LYS A 41 1.41 -16.79 -22.89
C LYS A 41 1.77 -16.36 -24.31
N LEU A 42 1.61 -17.24 -25.30
CA LEU A 42 1.89 -16.95 -26.70
C LEU A 42 0.94 -15.88 -27.26
N LYS A 43 -0.37 -16.00 -27.02
CA LYS A 43 -1.37 -14.98 -27.39
C LYS A 43 -1.02 -13.61 -26.82
N LYS A 44 -0.62 -13.55 -25.55
CA LYS A 44 -0.21 -12.29 -24.89
C LYS A 44 1.07 -11.71 -25.50
N LYS A 45 2.06 -12.54 -25.84
CA LYS A 45 3.28 -12.10 -26.55
C LYS A 45 2.96 -11.55 -27.94
N LYS A 46 2.09 -12.21 -28.69
CA LYS A 46 1.65 -11.75 -30.01
C LYS A 46 0.94 -10.40 -29.93
N ALA A 47 0.01 -10.25 -28.98
CA ALA A 47 -0.67 -8.97 -28.74
C ALA A 47 0.29 -7.84 -28.37
N LEU A 48 1.33 -8.12 -27.58
CA LEU A 48 2.38 -7.14 -27.27
C LEU A 48 3.17 -6.72 -28.51
N LEU A 49 3.58 -7.68 -29.35
CA LEU A 49 4.31 -7.38 -30.58
C LEU A 49 3.47 -6.53 -31.54
N GLU A 50 2.21 -6.91 -31.76
CA GLU A 50 1.27 -6.16 -32.60
C GLU A 50 1.07 -4.73 -32.05
N PHE A 51 0.92 -4.61 -30.73
CA PHE A 51 0.76 -3.31 -30.09
C PHE A 51 2.01 -2.43 -30.22
N ARG A 52 3.21 -3.02 -30.11
CA ARG A 52 4.48 -2.30 -30.36
C ARG A 52 4.52 -1.76 -31.79
N CYS A 53 4.23 -2.58 -32.79
CA CYS A 53 4.19 -2.17 -34.19
C CYS A 53 3.23 -1.00 -34.39
N MET A 54 1.99 -1.11 -33.90
CA MET A 54 0.99 -0.06 -34.07
C MET A 54 1.36 1.25 -33.37
N VAL A 55 1.99 1.19 -32.18
CA VAL A 55 2.48 2.39 -31.49
C VAL A 55 3.65 3.02 -32.25
N GLN A 56 4.57 2.20 -32.75
CA GLN A 56 5.70 2.66 -33.55
C GLN A 56 5.23 3.36 -34.82
N ASP A 57 4.33 2.73 -35.58
CA ASP A 57 3.75 3.28 -36.80
C ASP A 57 3.03 4.60 -36.54
N ALA A 58 2.33 4.70 -35.40
CA ALA A 58 1.64 5.93 -35.01
C ALA A 58 2.57 7.09 -34.63
N ILE A 59 3.71 6.78 -34.02
CA ILE A 59 4.73 7.79 -33.68
C ILE A 59 5.45 8.23 -34.95
N LEU A 60 5.92 7.30 -35.78
CA LEU A 60 6.64 7.60 -37.03
C LEU A 60 5.72 8.28 -38.06
N GLY A 61 4.47 7.86 -38.13
CA GLY A 61 3.41 8.45 -38.96
C GLY A 61 2.80 9.74 -38.41
N ASN A 62 3.26 10.23 -37.25
CA ASN A 62 2.83 11.48 -36.62
C ASN A 62 1.31 11.59 -36.34
N TYR A 63 0.63 10.47 -36.07
CA TYR A 63 -0.81 10.48 -35.76
C TYR A 63 -1.14 9.98 -34.35
N ILE A 64 -0.12 9.66 -33.53
CA ILE A 64 -0.34 9.20 -32.14
C ILE A 64 -1.18 10.18 -31.32
N LEU A 65 -0.98 11.50 -31.47
CA LEU A 65 -1.77 12.55 -30.79
C LEU A 65 -2.99 13.06 -31.60
N GLY A 66 -3.24 12.54 -32.80
CA GLY A 66 -4.25 13.08 -33.73
C GLY A 66 -3.64 13.74 -34.96
N LYS A 67 -4.45 14.41 -35.79
CA LYS A 67 -3.96 15.10 -36.99
C LYS A 67 -3.12 16.34 -36.58
N PRO A 68 -1.90 16.52 -37.09
CA PRO A 68 -1.02 17.61 -36.69
C PRO A 68 -1.57 18.97 -37.15
N LYS A 69 -1.58 19.96 -36.25
CA LYS A 69 -1.87 21.37 -36.61
C LYS A 69 -0.63 22.14 -37.11
N GLN A 70 0.60 21.70 -36.81
CA GLN A 70 1.87 22.34 -37.25
C GLN A 70 2.99 21.28 -37.47
N ALA A 71 3.87 21.49 -38.46
CA ALA A 71 4.47 20.38 -39.21
C ALA A 71 5.98 20.06 -39.00
N ALA A 72 6.75 20.82 -38.21
CA ALA A 72 8.19 20.55 -38.03
C ALA A 72 8.64 20.37 -36.57
N LYS A 73 8.40 21.36 -35.70
CA LYS A 73 8.78 21.31 -34.27
C LYS A 73 8.08 20.16 -33.52
N THR A 74 6.84 19.85 -33.93
CA THR A 74 6.03 18.75 -33.41
C THR A 74 6.59 17.36 -33.76
N ARG A 75 7.28 17.19 -34.90
CA ARG A 75 7.79 15.87 -35.33
C ARG A 75 8.91 15.34 -34.43
N GLN A 76 9.84 16.20 -34.04
CA GLN A 76 10.93 15.82 -33.13
C GLN A 76 10.40 15.55 -31.71
N GLN A 77 9.48 16.39 -31.24
CA GLN A 77 8.80 16.19 -29.95
C GLN A 77 8.02 14.86 -29.90
N LEU A 78 7.43 14.42 -31.03
CA LEU A 78 6.73 13.14 -31.13
C LEU A 78 7.67 11.93 -31.07
N LYS A 79 8.86 12.00 -31.66
CA LYS A 79 9.87 10.92 -31.57
C LYS A 79 10.41 10.73 -30.15
N ASP A 80 10.35 11.79 -29.34
CA ASP A 80 10.77 11.80 -27.94
C ASP A 80 9.60 11.65 -26.96
N ILE A 81 8.41 11.27 -27.46
CA ILE A 81 7.24 11.06 -26.62
C ILE A 81 7.50 9.98 -25.58
N SER A 82 7.23 10.34 -24.33
CA SER A 82 7.36 9.46 -23.17
C SER A 82 6.07 9.46 -22.35
N LEU A 83 5.88 8.39 -21.60
CA LEU A 83 4.82 8.27 -20.62
C LEU A 83 5.43 7.76 -19.32
N TRP A 84 5.22 8.51 -18.23
CA TRP A 84 5.79 8.18 -16.90
C TRP A 84 7.31 8.02 -16.91
N GLY A 85 8.00 8.86 -17.68
CA GLY A 85 9.46 8.82 -17.85
C GLY A 85 9.98 7.72 -18.78
N VAL A 86 9.09 6.90 -19.36
CA VAL A 86 9.46 5.81 -20.28
C VAL A 86 9.24 6.23 -21.73
N PRO A 87 10.26 6.14 -22.62
CA PRO A 87 10.08 6.37 -24.05
C PRO A 87 9.09 5.36 -24.65
N LEU A 88 8.13 5.85 -25.43
CA LEU A 88 7.13 4.97 -26.06
C LEU A 88 7.55 4.42 -27.41
N LEU A 89 8.57 5.00 -28.04
CA LEU A 89 9.07 4.54 -29.34
C LEU A 89 9.82 3.20 -29.16
N PRO A 90 9.29 2.07 -29.64
CA PRO A 90 9.85 0.74 -29.34
C PRO A 90 11.26 0.52 -29.91
N THR A 91 11.63 1.20 -31.00
CA THR A 91 12.97 1.12 -31.59
C THR A 91 14.07 1.67 -30.69
N LYS A 92 13.74 2.48 -29.67
CA LYS A 92 14.70 2.93 -28.65
C LYS A 92 15.14 1.81 -27.71
N GLY A 93 14.49 0.64 -27.75
CA GLY A 93 14.90 -0.54 -26.99
C GLY A 93 14.81 -0.41 -25.46
N HIS A 94 14.06 0.57 -24.95
CA HIS A 94 13.99 0.83 -23.52
C HIS A 94 13.19 -0.28 -22.80
N HIS A 95 13.80 -0.91 -21.78
CA HIS A 95 13.20 -2.05 -21.06
C HIS A 95 11.81 -1.74 -20.45
N GLY A 96 11.57 -0.48 -20.09
CA GLY A 96 10.27 -0.05 -19.54
C GLY A 96 9.13 0.07 -20.55
N THR A 97 9.43 0.17 -21.86
CA THR A 97 8.39 0.39 -22.88
C THR A 97 7.39 -0.76 -22.88
N ASP A 98 7.87 -1.99 -22.87
CA ASP A 98 7.00 -3.17 -22.82
C ASP A 98 6.17 -3.23 -21.54
N ILE A 99 6.73 -2.83 -20.40
CA ILE A 99 6.01 -2.80 -19.13
C ILE A 99 4.84 -1.80 -19.20
N VAL A 100 5.08 -0.60 -19.75
CA VAL A 100 4.03 0.41 -19.93
C VAL A 100 2.97 -0.10 -20.91
N LEU A 101 3.35 -0.62 -22.08
CA LEU A 101 2.41 -1.16 -23.06
C LEU A 101 1.58 -2.32 -22.50
N LEU A 102 2.19 -3.22 -21.73
CA LEU A 102 1.50 -4.32 -21.05
C LEU A 102 0.44 -3.84 -20.08
N LYS A 103 0.62 -2.69 -19.40
CA LYS A 103 -0.41 -2.12 -18.53
C LYS A 103 -1.68 -1.75 -19.32
N PHE A 104 -1.53 -1.14 -20.49
CA PHE A 104 -2.67 -0.82 -21.38
C PHE A 104 -3.32 -2.08 -21.94
N LEU A 105 -2.53 -3.08 -22.36
CA LEU A 105 -3.06 -4.37 -22.82
C LEU A 105 -3.86 -5.08 -21.73
N LYS A 106 -3.32 -5.20 -20.51
CA LYS A 106 -4.03 -5.78 -19.37
C LYS A 106 -5.34 -5.04 -19.07
N ALA A 107 -5.31 -3.70 -19.13
CA ALA A 107 -6.52 -2.89 -18.93
C ALA A 107 -7.60 -3.11 -20.00
N LYS A 108 -7.26 -3.67 -21.16
CA LYS A 108 -8.18 -3.94 -22.28
C LYS A 108 -8.23 -5.41 -22.71
N ASP A 109 -7.93 -6.35 -21.81
CA ASP A 109 -7.99 -7.80 -22.09
C ASP A 109 -7.15 -8.23 -23.29
N PHE A 110 -6.00 -7.59 -23.46
CA PHE A 110 -5.10 -7.79 -24.59
C PHE A 110 -5.74 -7.50 -25.96
N LYS A 111 -6.86 -6.76 -26.00
CA LYS A 111 -7.42 -6.20 -27.25
C LYS A 111 -6.57 -5.01 -27.70
N VAL A 112 -5.74 -5.26 -28.69
CA VAL A 112 -4.68 -4.35 -29.15
C VAL A 112 -5.24 -2.98 -29.59
N HIS A 113 -6.29 -2.94 -30.41
CA HIS A 113 -6.91 -1.68 -30.85
C HIS A 113 -7.52 -0.86 -29.70
N ASP A 114 -8.17 -1.51 -28.74
CA ASP A 114 -8.75 -0.82 -27.59
C ASP A 114 -7.67 -0.26 -26.66
N ALA A 115 -6.58 -1.02 -26.46
CA ALA A 115 -5.40 -0.58 -25.70
C ALA A 115 -4.76 0.65 -26.35
N PHE A 116 -4.63 0.65 -27.68
CA PHE A 116 -4.11 1.78 -28.43
C PHE A 116 -5.00 3.01 -28.38
N LYS A 117 -6.32 2.84 -28.53
CA LYS A 117 -7.29 3.93 -28.37
C LYS A 117 -7.19 4.55 -26.97
N MET A 118 -7.02 3.72 -25.94
CA MET A 118 -6.82 4.18 -24.57
C MET A 118 -5.50 4.92 -24.38
N LEU A 119 -4.39 4.41 -24.94
CA LEU A 119 -3.09 5.07 -24.91
C LEU A 119 -3.15 6.46 -25.54
N ARG A 120 -3.72 6.59 -26.74
CA ARG A 120 -3.86 7.89 -27.42
C ARG A 120 -4.68 8.88 -26.60
N LYS A 121 -5.83 8.44 -26.07
CA LYS A 121 -6.67 9.27 -25.19
C LYS A 121 -5.91 9.73 -23.95
N THR A 122 -5.08 8.86 -23.38
CA THR A 122 -4.26 9.17 -22.21
C THR A 122 -3.19 10.21 -22.53
N LEU A 123 -2.50 10.08 -23.66
CA LEU A 123 -1.48 11.04 -24.07
C LEU A 123 -2.05 12.45 -24.31
N VAL A 124 -3.17 12.54 -25.02
CA VAL A 124 -3.87 13.82 -25.25
C VAL A 124 -4.33 14.42 -23.93
N TRP A 125 -5.04 13.64 -23.11
CA TRP A 125 -5.50 14.11 -21.80
C TRP A 125 -4.36 14.59 -20.90
N ARG A 126 -3.24 13.85 -20.89
CA ARG A 126 -2.08 14.19 -20.06
C ARG A 126 -1.46 15.51 -20.51
N MET A 127 -1.34 15.75 -21.81
CA MET A 127 -0.83 17.04 -22.32
C MET A 127 -1.72 18.20 -21.87
N ASP A 128 -3.03 18.08 -22.03
CA ASP A 128 -3.97 19.11 -21.60
C ASP A 128 -3.92 19.32 -20.07
N PHE A 129 -3.82 18.23 -19.32
CA PHE A 129 -3.75 18.27 -17.86
C PHE A 129 -2.46 18.94 -17.36
N MET A 130 -1.30 18.54 -17.89
CA MET A 130 -0.01 19.11 -17.45
C MET A 130 0.11 20.58 -17.84
N ALA A 131 -0.36 20.97 -19.03
CA ALA A 131 -0.40 22.37 -19.43
C ALA A 131 -1.22 23.24 -18.46
N ASN A 132 -2.36 22.72 -17.96
CA ASN A 132 -3.16 23.40 -16.96
C ASN A 132 -2.44 23.51 -15.60
N VAL A 133 -1.72 22.45 -15.19
CA VAL A 133 -0.93 22.44 -13.95
C VAL A 133 0.17 23.51 -13.99
N ASP A 134 0.94 23.56 -15.07
CA ASP A 134 2.05 24.51 -15.22
C ASP A 134 1.57 25.96 -15.16
N GLN A 135 0.39 26.26 -15.71
CA GLN A 135 -0.22 27.59 -15.69
C GLN A 135 -0.68 28.04 -14.29
N GLN A 136 -1.03 27.10 -13.41
CA GLN A 136 -1.65 27.41 -12.11
C GLN A 136 -0.68 27.42 -10.93
N GLY A 137 0.56 26.95 -11.13
CA GLY A 137 1.61 26.92 -10.10
C GLY A 137 1.51 25.72 -9.15
N GLU A 138 2.65 25.14 -8.78
CA GLU A 138 2.77 23.91 -7.98
C GLU A 138 2.72 24.16 -6.45
N THR A 139 1.71 24.85 -5.92
CA THR A 139 1.58 24.95 -4.46
C THR A 139 0.60 23.90 -3.95
N LEU A 140 1.13 22.79 -3.42
CA LEU A 140 0.35 21.83 -2.66
C LEU A 140 -0.22 22.53 -1.42
N ASP A 141 -1.52 22.38 -1.22
CA ASP A 141 -2.23 22.95 -0.08
C ASP A 141 -1.88 22.14 1.18
N PRO A 142 -1.33 22.73 2.25
CA PRO A 142 -0.97 21.98 3.47
C PRO A 142 -2.15 21.21 4.10
N ASP A 143 -3.38 21.68 3.89
CA ASP A 143 -4.57 20.96 4.35
C ASP A 143 -4.92 19.76 3.47
N PHE A 144 -4.44 19.73 2.22
CA PHE A 144 -4.58 18.58 1.33
C PHE A 144 -3.66 17.44 1.78
N ASP A 145 -2.44 17.73 2.25
CA ASP A 145 -1.50 16.73 2.74
C ASP A 145 -2.02 15.99 3.99
N LYS A 146 -2.92 16.61 4.77
CA LYS A 146 -3.64 15.95 5.88
C LYS A 146 -4.64 14.90 5.40
N ILE A 147 -5.07 14.98 4.13
CA ILE A 147 -6.10 14.11 3.54
C ILE A 147 -5.46 13.07 2.62
N VAL A 148 -4.50 13.47 1.79
CA VAL A 148 -3.85 12.58 0.83
C VAL A 148 -2.35 12.81 0.84
N TYR A 149 -1.59 11.74 1.10
CA TYR A 149 -0.12 11.81 1.11
C TYR A 149 0.50 10.49 0.66
N LEU A 150 1.76 10.57 0.21
CA LEU A 150 2.60 9.41 -0.10
C LEU A 150 3.57 9.19 1.06
N ASN A 151 3.65 7.96 1.55
CA ASN A 151 4.57 7.64 2.63
C ASN A 151 4.87 6.14 2.65
N CYS A 152 6.14 5.77 2.88
CA CYS A 152 6.58 4.38 3.00
C CYS A 152 6.29 3.50 1.76
N LYS A 153 6.68 2.23 1.87
CA LYS A 153 6.53 1.22 0.81
C LYS A 153 5.93 -0.07 1.37
N ASP A 154 5.22 -0.80 0.52
CA ASP A 154 4.75 -2.15 0.81
C ASP A 154 5.90 -3.18 0.78
N LYS A 155 5.58 -4.45 1.07
CA LYS A 155 6.55 -5.57 1.03
C LYS A 155 7.16 -5.83 -0.35
N GLN A 156 6.57 -5.30 -1.42
CA GLN A 156 7.05 -5.41 -2.79
C GLN A 156 7.79 -4.14 -3.23
N GLY A 157 8.04 -3.20 -2.33
CA GLY A 157 8.68 -1.92 -2.62
C GLY A 157 7.79 -0.90 -3.34
N GLN A 158 6.48 -1.14 -3.39
CA GLN A 158 5.51 -0.25 -4.02
C GLN A 158 5.20 0.94 -3.08
N PRO A 159 5.22 2.19 -3.57
CA PRO A 159 4.84 3.35 -2.77
C PRO A 159 3.41 3.21 -2.23
N LEU A 160 3.20 3.64 -0.98
CA LEU A 160 1.86 3.69 -0.37
C LEU A 160 1.29 5.10 -0.47
N CYS A 161 0.06 5.19 -0.97
CA CYS A 161 -0.72 6.41 -1.08
C CYS A 161 -1.89 6.36 -0.09
N TYR A 162 -1.79 7.14 0.99
CA TYR A 162 -2.81 7.22 2.02
C TYR A 162 -3.88 8.25 1.63
N ASN A 163 -5.14 7.90 1.82
CA ASN A 163 -6.32 8.74 1.62
C ASN A 163 -7.13 8.72 2.93
N ILE A 164 -6.90 9.68 3.82
CA ILE A 164 -7.54 9.78 5.13
C ILE A 164 -8.71 10.75 5.05
N TYR A 165 -9.94 10.24 5.14
CA TYR A 165 -11.15 11.07 5.01
C TYR A 165 -11.74 11.52 6.35
N GLY A 166 -11.21 11.06 7.48
CA GLY A 166 -11.61 11.53 8.81
C GLY A 166 -11.57 13.05 9.00
N PRO A 167 -10.48 13.76 8.58
CA PRO A 167 -10.40 15.22 8.69
C PRO A 167 -11.54 15.96 8.00
N LEU A 168 -12.09 15.42 6.91
CA LEU A 168 -13.20 16.02 6.15
C LEU A 168 -14.54 16.04 6.91
N LYS A 169 -14.60 15.50 8.12
CA LYS A 169 -15.73 15.70 9.03
C LYS A 169 -15.84 17.16 9.49
N ASP A 170 -14.71 17.88 9.54
CA ASP A 170 -14.71 19.31 9.82
C ASP A 170 -15.40 20.09 8.69
N ARG A 171 -16.35 20.96 9.06
CA ARG A 171 -17.21 21.65 8.10
C ARG A 171 -16.45 22.67 7.26
N GLU A 172 -15.51 23.39 7.87
CA GLU A 172 -14.73 24.42 7.18
C GLU A 172 -13.79 23.74 6.18
N LEU A 173 -13.12 22.67 6.58
CA LEU A 173 -12.26 21.88 5.70
C LEU A 173 -13.05 21.22 4.56
N TYR A 174 -14.23 20.65 4.85
CA TYR A 174 -15.10 20.09 3.82
C TYR A 174 -15.53 21.16 2.82
N LYS A 175 -15.96 22.33 3.29
CA LYS A 175 -16.38 23.45 2.43
C LYS A 175 -15.21 24.01 1.63
N LYS A 176 -13.99 24.05 2.18
CA LYS A 176 -12.77 24.45 1.47
C LYS A 176 -12.52 23.59 0.22
N PHE A 177 -12.69 22.27 0.33
CA PHE A 177 -12.40 21.36 -0.78
C PHE A 177 -13.61 21.01 -1.66
N PHE A 178 -14.83 21.13 -1.14
CA PHE A 178 -16.05 20.68 -1.82
C PHE A 178 -17.19 21.71 -1.83
N GLY A 179 -16.95 22.95 -1.44
CA GLY A 179 -17.96 24.01 -1.38
C GLY A 179 -18.48 24.43 -2.75
N THR A 180 -17.63 24.42 -3.77
CA THR A 180 -17.99 24.70 -5.16
C THR A 180 -17.52 23.61 -6.11
N LYS A 181 -18.03 23.65 -7.36
CA LYS A 181 -17.54 22.79 -8.44
C LYS A 181 -16.06 23.03 -8.74
N ASN A 182 -15.60 24.28 -8.65
CA ASN A 182 -14.20 24.62 -8.88
C ASN A 182 -13.29 24.03 -7.80
N ASP A 183 -13.73 24.00 -6.55
CA ASP A 183 -12.98 23.40 -5.43
C ASP A 183 -12.87 21.88 -5.61
N CYS A 184 -13.98 21.24 -6.00
CA CYS A 184 -14.01 19.83 -6.38
C CYS A 184 -13.00 19.50 -7.50
N ASP A 185 -12.96 20.32 -8.55
CA ASP A 185 -12.04 20.13 -9.67
C ASP A 185 -10.59 20.41 -9.24
N LYS A 186 -10.35 21.39 -8.36
CA LYS A 186 -9.04 21.66 -7.75
C LYS A 186 -8.56 20.47 -6.92
N PHE A 187 -9.43 19.88 -6.09
CA PHE A 187 -9.11 18.69 -5.30
C PHE A 187 -8.73 17.50 -6.18
N LEU A 188 -9.45 17.27 -7.28
CA LEU A 188 -9.09 16.25 -8.26
C LEU A 188 -7.73 16.51 -8.92
N ARG A 189 -7.42 17.78 -9.25
CA ARG A 189 -6.09 18.14 -9.79
C ARG A 189 -4.99 17.84 -8.79
N LEU A 190 -5.14 18.22 -7.51
CA LEU A 190 -4.20 17.92 -6.44
C LEU A 190 -3.97 16.40 -6.28
N LYS A 191 -5.04 15.60 -6.30
CA LYS A 191 -4.92 14.12 -6.27
C LYS A 191 -4.12 13.56 -7.43
N VAL A 192 -4.33 14.09 -8.64
CA VAL A 192 -3.58 13.67 -9.82
C VAL A 192 -2.12 14.10 -9.73
N GLN A 193 -1.83 15.32 -9.27
CA GLN A 193 -0.45 15.79 -9.06
C GLN A 193 0.29 14.93 -8.04
N LEU A 194 -0.36 14.55 -6.94
CA LEU A 194 0.22 13.64 -5.97
C LEU A 194 0.44 12.24 -6.56
N LEU A 195 -0.50 11.73 -7.35
CA LEU A 195 -0.33 10.47 -8.08
C LEU A 195 0.87 10.53 -9.04
N GLU A 196 1.04 11.63 -9.78
CA GLU A 196 2.20 11.88 -10.65
C GLU A 196 3.51 11.89 -9.86
N LYS A 197 3.54 12.51 -8.67
CA LYS A 197 4.70 12.47 -7.77
C LYS A 197 5.03 11.02 -7.40
N GLY A 198 4.03 10.22 -7.01
CA GLY A 198 4.22 8.81 -6.69
C GLY A 198 4.66 7.96 -7.88
N ILE A 199 4.22 8.29 -9.10
CA ILE A 199 4.66 7.62 -10.33
C ILE A 199 6.16 7.84 -10.59
N ARG A 200 6.73 8.99 -10.19
CA ARG A 200 8.17 9.25 -10.31
C ARG A 200 9.02 8.32 -9.44
N GLU A 201 8.46 7.74 -8.38
CA GLU A 201 9.14 6.76 -7.52
C GLU A 201 9.09 5.33 -8.08
N LEU A 202 8.34 5.11 -9.16
CA LEU A 202 8.20 3.79 -9.78
C LEU A 202 9.40 3.45 -10.66
N SER A 203 9.72 2.16 -10.72
CA SER A 203 10.74 1.60 -11.59
C SER A 203 10.09 0.68 -12.61
N PHE A 204 10.02 1.15 -13.86
CA PHE A 204 9.60 0.33 -15.01
C PHE A 204 10.78 -0.52 -15.52
N LYS A 205 11.36 -1.33 -14.62
CA LYS A 205 12.32 -2.39 -14.93
C LYS A 205 11.71 -3.74 -14.59
N PRO A 206 12.15 -4.86 -15.21
CA PRO A 206 11.69 -6.19 -14.82
C PRO A 206 11.88 -6.42 -13.31
N GLY A 207 10.82 -6.84 -12.62
CA GLY A 207 10.82 -7.05 -11.16
C GLY A 207 10.78 -5.77 -10.31
N GLY A 208 10.86 -4.58 -10.91
CA GLY A 208 10.79 -3.31 -10.17
C GLY A 208 9.35 -2.93 -9.74
N PRO A 209 9.20 -2.09 -8.71
CA PRO A 209 7.90 -1.57 -8.28
C PRO A 209 7.34 -0.65 -9.36
N ASN A 210 6.38 -1.15 -10.13
CA ASN A 210 5.77 -0.43 -11.26
C ASN A 210 4.31 -0.03 -11.00
N SER A 211 3.90 -0.05 -9.73
CA SER A 211 2.54 0.28 -9.29
C SER A 211 2.53 0.83 -7.87
N ILE A 212 1.41 1.44 -7.50
CA ILE A 212 1.14 2.09 -6.21
C ILE A 212 0.05 1.28 -5.49
N VAL A 213 0.15 1.24 -4.16
CA VAL A 213 -0.91 0.72 -3.28
C VAL A 213 -1.64 1.91 -2.67
N GLN A 214 -2.97 1.94 -2.81
CA GLN A 214 -3.80 2.95 -2.15
C GLN A 214 -4.38 2.41 -0.86
N ILE A 215 -4.28 3.19 0.21
CA ILE A 215 -4.88 2.90 1.52
C ILE A 215 -5.88 4.01 1.81
N THR A 216 -7.16 3.66 1.88
CA THR A 216 -8.24 4.63 2.15
C THR A 216 -8.80 4.40 3.54
N ASP A 217 -8.63 5.38 4.42
CA ASP A 217 -9.15 5.33 5.79
C ASP A 217 -10.49 6.04 5.88
N LEU A 218 -11.54 5.26 6.18
CA LEU A 218 -12.90 5.74 6.39
C LEU A 218 -13.24 6.00 7.86
N LYS A 219 -12.27 5.91 8.77
CA LYS A 219 -12.48 6.24 10.19
C LYS A 219 -12.94 7.69 10.30
N ASN A 220 -14.09 7.88 10.94
CA ASN A 220 -14.74 9.20 11.10
C ASN A 220 -15.02 9.93 9.78
N SER A 221 -15.03 9.25 8.62
CA SER A 221 -15.33 9.91 7.35
C SER A 221 -16.75 10.48 7.33
N PRO A 222 -17.00 11.55 6.57
CA PRO A 222 -18.34 12.08 6.35
C PRO A 222 -19.33 10.98 5.94
N GLY A 223 -20.51 10.99 6.53
CA GLY A 223 -21.55 10.01 6.25
C GLY A 223 -22.27 10.24 4.90
N PRO A 224 -23.31 9.44 4.58
CA PRO A 224 -24.02 9.49 3.30
C PRO A 224 -24.63 10.85 2.91
N GLY A 225 -24.83 11.75 3.87
CA GLY A 225 -25.31 13.12 3.62
C GLY A 225 -24.31 14.01 2.86
N HIS A 226 -23.03 13.65 2.85
CA HIS A 226 -21.94 14.39 2.19
C HIS A 226 -21.64 13.80 0.80
N LYS A 227 -22.50 14.10 -0.16
CA LYS A 227 -22.50 13.47 -1.49
C LYS A 227 -21.29 13.86 -2.34
N GLU A 228 -20.72 15.04 -2.13
CA GLU A 228 -19.62 15.58 -2.92
C GLU A 228 -18.37 14.70 -2.78
N LEU A 229 -18.04 14.25 -1.58
CA LEU A 229 -16.93 13.32 -1.35
C LEU A 229 -17.11 12.01 -2.14
N SER A 230 -18.32 11.43 -2.12
CA SER A 230 -18.63 10.22 -2.89
C SER A 230 -18.50 10.44 -4.40
N LEU A 231 -19.02 11.57 -4.90
CA LEU A 231 -18.91 11.96 -6.31
C LEU A 231 -17.45 12.15 -6.72
N ILE A 232 -16.64 12.80 -5.88
CA ILE A 232 -15.21 12.98 -6.12
C ILE A 232 -14.45 11.66 -6.13
N CYS A 233 -14.73 10.76 -5.17
CA CYS A 233 -14.14 9.42 -5.16
C CYS A 233 -14.47 8.65 -6.43
N LYS A 234 -15.73 8.71 -6.89
CA LYS A 234 -16.15 8.10 -8.15
C LYS A 234 -15.44 8.70 -9.36
N LYS A 235 -15.38 10.03 -9.46
CA LYS A 235 -14.65 10.72 -10.54
C LYS A 235 -13.16 10.36 -10.54
N SER A 236 -12.52 10.33 -9.37
CA SER A 236 -11.12 9.95 -9.20
C SER A 236 -10.85 8.50 -9.64
N LEU A 237 -11.73 7.57 -9.27
CA LEU A 237 -11.65 6.18 -9.71
C LEU A 237 -11.78 6.06 -11.23
N MET A 238 -12.76 6.73 -11.83
CA MET A 238 -12.95 6.73 -13.29
C MET A 238 -11.76 7.34 -14.04
N LEU A 239 -11.23 8.46 -13.53
CA LEU A 239 -10.04 9.11 -14.10
C LEU A 239 -8.84 8.16 -14.08
N THR A 240 -8.61 7.50 -12.95
CA THR A 240 -7.54 6.51 -12.81
C THR A 240 -7.74 5.34 -13.78
N GLN A 241 -8.94 4.77 -13.86
CA GLN A 241 -9.24 3.66 -14.76
C GLN A 241 -9.04 4.03 -16.24
N ASN A 242 -9.26 5.30 -16.62
CA ASN A 242 -9.16 5.75 -17.99
C ASN A 242 -7.75 6.17 -18.42
N HIS A 243 -6.94 6.70 -17.50
CA HIS A 243 -5.66 7.35 -17.82
C HIS A 243 -4.44 6.75 -17.10
N TYR A 244 -4.66 5.95 -16.06
CA TYR A 244 -3.59 5.32 -15.26
C TYR A 244 -3.80 3.80 -15.19
N PRO A 245 -3.86 3.11 -16.36
CA PRO A 245 -4.14 1.69 -16.40
C PRO A 245 -3.11 0.89 -15.62
N ASP A 246 -3.59 0.00 -14.74
CA ASP A 246 -2.76 -0.95 -13.99
C ASP A 246 -1.58 -0.32 -13.21
N LEU A 247 -1.69 0.98 -12.89
CA LEU A 247 -0.76 1.67 -11.99
C LEU A 247 -1.17 1.56 -10.53
N ILE A 248 -2.46 1.36 -10.26
CA ILE A 248 -2.93 0.98 -8.92
C ILE A 248 -3.04 -0.53 -8.88
N ASN A 249 -2.19 -1.16 -8.07
CA ASN A 249 -2.18 -2.61 -7.87
C ASN A 249 -3.29 -3.03 -6.92
N ARG A 250 -3.46 -2.27 -5.83
CA ARG A 250 -4.40 -2.59 -4.77
C ARG A 250 -5.00 -1.34 -4.13
N ASN A 251 -6.28 -1.42 -3.79
CA ASN A 251 -7.03 -0.44 -3.03
C ASN A 251 -7.45 -1.10 -1.70
N ILE A 252 -6.79 -0.75 -0.61
CA ILE A 252 -7.08 -1.26 0.73
C ILE A 252 -7.93 -0.21 1.45
N ILE A 253 -9.20 -0.50 1.66
CA ILE A 253 -10.13 0.41 2.33
C ILE A 253 -10.30 -0.08 3.77
N ILE A 254 -9.87 0.72 4.73
CA ILE A 254 -9.79 0.38 6.15
C ILE A 254 -10.79 1.20 6.97
N ASN A 255 -11.08 0.72 8.18
CA ASN A 255 -12.09 1.30 9.07
C ASN A 255 -13.45 1.48 8.37
N VAL A 256 -13.84 0.53 7.51
CA VAL A 256 -15.06 0.62 6.71
C VAL A 256 -16.28 0.67 7.64
N PRO A 257 -17.07 1.76 7.64
CA PRO A 257 -18.22 1.88 8.51
C PRO A 257 -19.38 1.02 8.01
N PHE A 258 -20.29 0.62 8.91
CA PHE A 258 -21.40 -0.27 8.56
C PHE A 258 -22.27 0.28 7.42
N TRP A 259 -22.56 1.59 7.42
CA TRP A 259 -23.35 2.23 6.36
C TRP A 259 -22.70 2.11 4.98
N PHE A 260 -21.37 2.00 4.88
CA PHE A 260 -20.70 1.83 3.60
C PHE A 260 -21.10 0.50 2.95
N TYR A 261 -21.22 -0.58 3.73
CA TYR A 261 -21.68 -1.87 3.22
C TYR A 261 -23.13 -1.80 2.71
N LEU A 262 -23.99 -1.02 3.38
CA LEU A 262 -25.38 -0.80 2.96
C LEU A 262 -25.47 -0.01 1.65
N CYS A 263 -24.64 1.03 1.49
CA CYS A 263 -24.60 1.82 0.26
C CYS A 263 -23.86 1.12 -0.89
N ASN A 264 -22.89 0.24 -0.60
CA ASN A 264 -22.02 -0.38 -1.59
C ASN A 264 -22.73 -1.38 -2.51
N VAL A 265 -23.93 -1.85 -2.12
CA VAL A 265 -24.84 -2.62 -2.98
C VAL A 265 -25.14 -1.85 -4.29
N MET A 266 -25.04 -0.52 -4.28
CA MET A 266 -25.24 0.32 -5.48
C MET A 266 -23.95 0.67 -6.25
N THR A 267 -22.75 0.47 -5.68
CA THR A 267 -21.47 0.77 -6.35
C THR A 267 -20.80 -0.42 -7.04
N SER A 268 -21.27 -1.64 -6.82
CA SER A 268 -20.77 -2.87 -7.48
C SER A 268 -20.78 -2.78 -9.02
N LYS A 269 -21.72 -2.04 -9.62
CA LYS A 269 -21.76 -1.80 -11.08
C LYS A 269 -20.57 -0.97 -11.62
N PHE A 270 -19.88 -0.21 -10.77
CA PHE A 270 -18.77 0.68 -11.19
C PHE A 270 -17.39 0.04 -11.04
N ILE A 271 -17.28 -1.01 -10.22
CA ILE A 271 -16.07 -1.82 -10.12
C ILE A 271 -16.26 -2.98 -11.11
N SER A 272 -15.72 -2.85 -12.32
CA SER A 272 -15.68 -3.99 -13.26
C SER A 272 -15.12 -5.22 -12.55
N GLN A 273 -15.60 -6.44 -12.83
CA GLN A 273 -15.10 -7.70 -12.22
C GLN A 273 -13.55 -7.79 -12.16
N ARG A 274 -12.83 -7.22 -13.15
CA ARG A 274 -11.35 -7.15 -13.16
C ARG A 274 -10.76 -6.36 -11.99
N ASN A 275 -11.42 -5.29 -11.56
CA ASN A 275 -10.96 -4.42 -10.49
C ASN A 275 -11.41 -4.92 -9.11
N GLU A 276 -12.44 -5.77 -9.00
CA GLU A 276 -12.90 -6.30 -7.71
C GLU A 276 -11.77 -6.99 -6.94
N ARG A 277 -10.93 -7.78 -7.62
CA ARG A 277 -9.77 -8.45 -7.02
C ARG A 277 -8.70 -7.50 -6.48
N LYS A 278 -8.75 -6.22 -6.88
CA LYS A 278 -7.83 -5.18 -6.40
C LYS A 278 -8.34 -4.49 -5.14
N PHE A 279 -9.61 -4.68 -4.74
CA PHE A 279 -10.16 -4.08 -3.54
C PHE A 279 -10.06 -5.02 -2.34
N VAL A 280 -9.58 -4.49 -1.22
CA VAL A 280 -9.55 -5.18 0.07
C VAL A 280 -10.26 -4.29 1.07
N PHE A 281 -11.28 -4.83 1.75
CA PHE A 281 -12.06 -4.09 2.74
C PHE A 281 -11.77 -4.61 4.13
N ALA A 282 -11.46 -3.72 5.08
CA ALA A 282 -11.22 -4.07 6.47
C ALA A 282 -12.14 -3.28 7.41
N ARG A 283 -12.86 -4.01 8.26
CA ARG A 283 -13.57 -3.45 9.42
C ARG A 283 -12.56 -2.91 10.44
N PRO A 284 -12.95 -1.97 11.32
CA PRO A 284 -12.05 -1.39 12.32
C PRO A 284 -11.22 -2.40 13.13
N SER A 285 -11.84 -3.52 13.55
CA SER A 285 -11.16 -4.57 14.33
C SER A 285 -10.12 -5.39 13.55
N LYS A 286 -10.08 -5.29 12.22
CA LYS A 286 -9.20 -6.09 11.35
C LYS A 286 -8.20 -5.24 10.56
N VAL A 287 -8.11 -3.94 10.82
CA VAL A 287 -7.23 -3.01 10.10
C VAL A 287 -5.76 -3.43 10.18
N THR A 288 -5.21 -3.54 11.38
CA THR A 288 -3.79 -3.89 11.59
C THR A 288 -3.45 -5.24 10.96
N LYS A 289 -4.26 -6.27 11.23
CA LYS A 289 -4.07 -7.62 10.65
C LYS A 289 -4.10 -7.60 9.12
N THR A 290 -4.97 -6.78 8.52
CA THR A 290 -5.09 -6.68 7.06
C THR A 290 -3.89 -5.96 6.44
N LEU A 291 -3.48 -4.83 7.01
CA LEU A 291 -2.37 -4.04 6.50
C LEU A 291 -1.03 -4.77 6.61
N LEU A 292 -0.79 -5.49 7.72
CA LEU A 292 0.43 -6.29 7.92
C LEU A 292 0.57 -7.49 6.96
N ARG A 293 -0.49 -7.86 6.22
CA ARG A 293 -0.36 -8.81 5.11
C ARG A 293 0.47 -8.23 3.97
N TYR A 294 0.37 -6.92 3.74
CA TYR A 294 0.95 -6.23 2.58
C TYR A 294 2.12 -5.31 2.93
N ILE A 295 2.17 -4.78 4.16
CA ILE A 295 3.12 -3.76 4.60
C ILE A 295 3.93 -4.34 5.75
N ASN A 296 5.24 -4.09 5.76
CA ASN A 296 6.07 -4.46 6.90
C ASN A 296 5.77 -3.59 8.13
N PRO A 297 5.93 -4.12 9.36
CA PRO A 297 5.63 -3.37 10.58
C PRO A 297 6.43 -2.06 10.70
N GLU A 298 7.70 -2.02 10.28
CA GLU A 298 8.55 -0.82 10.25
C GLU A 298 8.07 0.29 9.30
N ASN A 299 7.32 -0.07 8.26
CA ASN A 299 6.78 0.84 7.23
C ASN A 299 5.30 1.18 7.43
N LEU A 300 4.65 0.55 8.41
CA LEU A 300 3.25 0.77 8.72
C LEU A 300 3.15 1.85 9.81
N PRO A 301 2.40 2.95 9.58
CA PRO A 301 2.19 3.97 10.59
C PRO A 301 1.64 3.40 11.89
N VAL A 302 2.10 3.98 13.00
CA VAL A 302 1.66 3.59 14.35
C VAL A 302 0.14 3.76 14.55
N GLU A 303 -0.55 4.63 13.79
CA GLU A 303 -2.02 4.74 13.76
C GLU A 303 -2.72 3.47 13.33
N TYR A 304 -2.03 2.65 12.54
CA TYR A 304 -2.55 1.42 11.98
C TYR A 304 -1.97 0.17 12.65
N GLY A 305 -1.24 0.35 13.76
CA GLY A 305 -0.67 -0.72 14.57
C GLY A 305 0.70 -1.22 14.10
N GLY A 306 1.39 -0.44 13.25
CA GLY A 306 2.81 -0.66 12.96
C GLY A 306 3.74 0.10 13.89
N LEU A 307 4.98 0.31 13.46
CA LEU A 307 6.06 0.94 14.23
C LEU A 307 6.55 2.27 13.59
N TYR A 308 6.12 2.60 12.38
CA TYR A 308 6.58 3.80 11.68
C TYR A 308 6.09 5.10 12.36
N ARG A 309 7.00 6.04 12.60
CA ARG A 309 6.71 7.43 13.00
C ARG A 309 7.52 8.39 12.11
N GLU A 310 6.98 9.58 11.88
CA GLU A 310 7.69 10.62 11.15
C GLU A 310 8.76 11.27 12.03
N ASN A 311 9.93 11.59 11.46
CA ASN A 311 11.08 12.18 12.14
C ASN A 311 11.49 11.41 13.41
N ASP A 312 11.59 10.09 13.28
CA ASP A 312 11.81 9.19 14.40
C ASP A 312 13.30 8.88 14.63
N GLU A 313 13.61 8.36 15.81
CA GLU A 313 14.93 7.83 16.12
C GLU A 313 15.21 6.53 15.39
N PHE A 314 14.17 5.72 15.15
CA PHE A 314 14.30 4.47 14.43
C PHE A 314 14.02 4.68 12.95
N PHE A 315 14.87 4.10 12.11
CA PHE A 315 14.74 4.13 10.67
C PHE A 315 14.10 2.84 10.13
N PRO A 316 13.51 2.85 8.93
CA PRO A 316 12.96 1.65 8.29
C PRO A 316 13.98 0.50 8.14
N GLU A 317 15.28 0.82 8.11
CA GLU A 317 16.36 -0.16 8.01
C GLU A 317 16.62 -0.90 9.34
N ASP A 318 16.10 -0.38 10.46
CA ASP A 318 16.26 -1.02 11.77
C ASP A 318 15.48 -2.34 11.81
N ARG A 319 16.18 -3.42 12.20
CA ARG A 319 15.61 -4.77 12.24
C ARG A 319 14.44 -4.86 13.21
N VAL A 320 13.26 -5.20 12.70
CA VAL A 320 12.10 -5.57 13.50
C VAL A 320 12.08 -7.07 13.72
N SER A 321 11.87 -7.49 14.97
CA SER A 321 11.70 -8.88 15.36
C SER A 321 10.23 -9.21 15.63
N GLU A 322 9.84 -10.45 15.39
CA GLU A 322 8.49 -10.96 15.63
C GLU A 322 8.49 -12.00 16.76
N LEU A 323 7.60 -11.86 17.73
CA LEU A 323 7.27 -12.87 18.72
C LEU A 323 5.80 -13.30 18.55
N VAL A 324 5.56 -14.60 18.49
CA VAL A 324 4.20 -15.17 18.46
C VAL A 324 3.86 -15.73 19.85
N VAL A 325 2.89 -15.11 20.51
CA VAL A 325 2.36 -15.58 21.80
C VAL A 325 1.15 -16.46 21.54
N ARG A 326 1.20 -17.72 21.99
CA ARG A 326 0.10 -18.69 21.81
C ARG A 326 -1.09 -18.30 22.69
N LYS A 327 -2.25 -18.90 22.44
CA LYS A 327 -3.45 -18.71 23.26
C LYS A 327 -3.20 -19.14 24.71
N ASN A 328 -3.70 -18.41 25.69
CA ASN A 328 -3.58 -18.69 27.13
C ASN A 328 -2.13 -18.97 27.57
N THR A 329 -1.16 -18.20 27.05
CA THR A 329 0.26 -18.33 27.41
C THR A 329 0.92 -16.97 27.59
N THR A 330 2.05 -16.98 28.29
CA THR A 330 2.94 -15.84 28.42
C THR A 330 4.08 -15.95 27.41
N GLY A 331 4.33 -14.87 26.68
CA GLY A 331 5.55 -14.68 25.90
C GLY A 331 6.46 -13.68 26.59
N CYS A 332 7.77 -13.89 26.50
CA CYS A 332 8.76 -12.99 27.05
C CYS A 332 9.73 -12.54 25.95
N ILE A 333 9.99 -11.24 25.89
CA ILE A 333 11.08 -10.66 25.09
C ILE A 333 12.20 -10.34 26.06
N GLN A 334 13.41 -10.81 25.76
CA GLN A 334 14.61 -10.49 26.53
C GLN A 334 15.55 -9.68 25.66
N ILE A 335 15.89 -8.48 26.12
CA ILE A 335 16.80 -7.57 25.43
C ILE A 335 18.07 -7.48 26.28
N PRO A 336 19.19 -8.10 25.84
CA PRO A 336 20.44 -8.06 26.59
C PRO A 336 21.06 -6.68 26.54
N VAL A 337 21.64 -6.24 27.65
CA VAL A 337 22.31 -4.96 27.79
C VAL A 337 23.66 -5.16 28.50
N PRO A 338 24.73 -5.47 27.76
CA PRO A 338 26.02 -5.84 28.35
C PRO A 338 26.85 -4.65 28.86
N GLU A 339 26.54 -3.43 28.41
CA GLU A 339 27.32 -2.23 28.70
C GLU A 339 26.55 -1.26 29.59
N ALA A 340 27.20 -0.77 30.64
CA ALA A 340 26.73 0.34 31.44
C ALA A 340 27.00 1.69 30.75
N GLY A 341 26.27 2.73 31.13
CA GLY A 341 26.44 4.10 30.62
C GLY A 341 25.67 4.41 29.33
N VAL A 342 24.81 3.49 28.87
CA VAL A 342 23.98 3.68 27.67
C VAL A 342 22.52 3.88 28.04
N THR A 343 21.76 4.56 27.19
CA THR A 343 20.29 4.54 27.26
C THR A 343 19.77 3.54 26.26
N MET A 344 19.06 2.53 26.76
CA MET A 344 18.36 1.56 25.94
C MET A 344 17.01 2.11 25.53
N ILE A 345 16.65 2.00 24.25
CA ILE A 345 15.36 2.44 23.72
C ILE A 345 14.74 1.27 22.97
N TRP A 346 13.47 0.97 23.27
CA TRP A 346 12.73 -0.07 22.59
C TRP A 346 11.33 0.40 22.23
N ASP A 347 10.80 -0.24 21.21
CA ASP A 347 9.53 0.10 20.58
C ASP A 347 8.84 -1.19 20.19
N LEU A 348 7.57 -1.34 20.57
CA LEU A 348 6.79 -2.54 20.26
C LEU A 348 5.32 -2.24 19.99
N THR A 349 4.71 -3.15 19.25
CA THR A 349 3.28 -3.18 18.96
C THR A 349 2.75 -4.61 19.02
N VAL A 350 1.58 -4.78 19.62
CA VAL A 350 0.87 -6.07 19.67
C VAL A 350 -0.33 -6.00 18.74
N VAL A 351 -0.43 -6.95 17.80
CA VAL A 351 -1.57 -7.01 16.87
C VAL A 351 -2.83 -7.41 17.64
N GLU A 352 -3.87 -6.57 17.55
CA GLU A 352 -5.13 -6.73 18.28
C GLU A 352 -4.90 -6.76 19.81
N TRP A 353 -4.31 -5.68 20.37
CA TRP A 353 -4.07 -5.45 21.80
C TRP A 353 -5.25 -5.91 22.68
N ASP A 354 -5.01 -7.01 23.38
CA ASP A 354 -5.87 -7.63 24.40
C ASP A 354 -4.97 -8.60 25.18
N VAL A 355 -4.03 -8.03 25.94
CA VAL A 355 -2.95 -8.72 26.65
C VAL A 355 -2.66 -8.02 27.97
N LEU A 356 -2.17 -8.77 28.96
CA LEU A 356 -1.49 -8.20 30.14
C LEU A 356 -0.03 -7.95 29.77
N TYR A 357 0.48 -6.80 30.18
CA TYR A 357 1.78 -6.30 29.73
C TYR A 357 2.59 -5.72 30.89
N LYS A 358 3.84 -6.17 31.07
CA LYS A 358 4.77 -5.78 32.14
C LYS A 358 6.20 -5.59 31.59
N GLU A 359 6.96 -4.64 32.13
CA GLU A 359 8.36 -4.39 31.78
C GLU A 359 9.25 -4.32 33.03
N GLU A 360 10.38 -5.02 33.00
CA GLU A 360 11.35 -5.07 34.09
C GLU A 360 12.77 -4.99 33.55
N PHE A 361 13.68 -4.39 34.31
CA PHE A 361 15.11 -4.53 34.12
C PHE A 361 15.66 -5.45 35.21
N ILE A 362 16.38 -6.48 34.79
CA ILE A 362 17.00 -7.48 35.66
C ILE A 362 18.52 -7.31 35.50
N PRO A 363 19.21 -6.74 36.51
CA PRO A 363 20.68 -6.70 36.55
C PRO A 363 21.30 -8.10 36.48
N ASP A 364 22.51 -8.20 35.95
CA ASP A 364 23.27 -9.46 35.98
C ASP A 364 23.88 -9.74 37.36
N ASP A 365 24.08 -8.69 38.19
CA ASP A 365 24.54 -8.84 39.57
C ASP A 365 23.43 -9.35 40.49
N GLU A 366 23.66 -10.49 41.16
CA GLU A 366 22.68 -11.12 42.06
C GLU A 366 22.36 -10.27 43.30
N GLY A 367 23.23 -9.30 43.64
CA GLY A 367 23.02 -8.35 44.74
C GLY A 367 22.13 -7.15 44.37
N SER A 368 21.91 -6.90 43.09
CA SER A 368 21.13 -5.75 42.60
C SER A 368 19.64 -6.09 42.48
N TYR A 369 18.78 -5.11 42.75
CA TYR A 369 17.33 -5.30 42.72
C TYR A 369 16.77 -5.20 41.30
N THR A 370 15.81 -6.07 40.97
CA THR A 370 15.00 -5.93 39.76
C THR A 370 14.27 -4.59 39.76
N VAL A 371 14.45 -3.80 38.70
CA VAL A 371 13.80 -2.51 38.54
C VAL A 371 12.52 -2.69 37.73
N LEU A 372 11.36 -2.42 38.34
CA LEU A 372 10.09 -2.38 37.63
C LEU A 372 10.03 -1.13 36.75
N LEU A 373 10.17 -1.32 35.45
CA LEU A 373 10.10 -0.23 34.46
C LEU A 373 8.65 0.14 34.15
N ARG A 374 7.77 -0.87 34.12
CA ARG A 374 6.34 -0.69 33.92
C ARG A 374 5.53 -1.75 34.63
N GLU A 375 4.60 -1.28 35.45
CA GLU A 375 3.62 -2.11 36.14
C GLU A 375 2.74 -2.90 35.16
N GLU A 376 2.38 -4.12 35.57
CA GLU A 376 1.48 -4.98 34.80
C GLU A 376 0.10 -4.36 34.65
N ARG A 377 -0.34 -4.14 33.41
CA ARG A 377 -1.69 -3.63 33.13
C ARG A 377 -2.31 -4.31 31.93
N GLU A 378 -3.64 -4.44 31.97
CA GLU A 378 -4.44 -4.84 30.82
C GLU A 378 -4.36 -3.75 29.75
N ARG A 379 -3.97 -4.13 28.54
CA ARG A 379 -3.80 -3.22 27.41
C ARG A 379 -4.85 -3.52 26.36
N LYS A 380 -5.67 -2.51 26.04
CA LYS A 380 -6.75 -2.60 25.04
C LYS A 380 -6.45 -1.70 23.86
N GLY A 381 -6.68 -2.24 22.66
CA GLY A 381 -6.70 -1.58 21.35
C GLY A 381 -5.99 -0.22 21.19
N GLY A 382 -4.84 -0.21 20.51
CA GLY A 382 -4.25 0.99 19.91
C GLY A 382 -3.20 1.74 20.73
N GLU A 383 -2.87 1.25 21.93
CA GLU A 383 -1.79 1.80 22.74
C GLU A 383 -0.42 1.40 22.15
N ARG A 384 0.47 2.39 22.04
CA ARG A 384 1.79 2.26 21.43
C ARG A 384 2.81 2.33 22.55
N ILE A 385 3.79 1.43 22.57
CA ILE A 385 4.76 1.40 23.64
C ILE A 385 6.14 1.67 23.06
N ARG A 386 6.58 2.91 23.26
CA ARG A 386 7.99 3.25 23.27
C ARG A 386 8.38 3.52 24.70
N ASN A 387 9.47 2.90 25.14
CA ASN A 387 10.06 3.21 26.42
C ASN A 387 11.59 3.27 26.27
N SER A 388 12.22 3.89 27.27
CA SER A 388 13.66 4.02 27.34
C SER A 388 14.12 3.93 28.77
N PHE A 389 15.28 3.33 29.00
CA PHE A 389 15.86 3.19 30.33
C PHE A 389 17.37 3.40 30.28
N TYR A 390 17.88 4.18 31.23
CA TYR A 390 19.31 4.39 31.39
C TYR A 390 19.91 3.22 32.16
N ILE A 391 21.00 2.68 31.64
CA ILE A 391 21.61 1.45 32.10
C ILE A 391 22.84 1.85 32.91
N ASN A 392 22.74 1.72 34.23
CA ASN A 392 23.82 1.99 35.18
C ASN A 392 24.73 0.76 35.39
N GLU A 393 24.22 -0.45 35.15
CA GLU A 393 24.92 -1.72 35.29
C GLU A 393 24.49 -2.72 34.21
N PRO A 394 25.31 -3.71 33.83
CA PRO A 394 24.92 -4.75 32.88
C PRO A 394 23.72 -5.58 33.34
N GLY A 395 22.90 -6.02 32.39
CA GLY A 395 21.71 -6.81 32.67
C GLY A 395 20.86 -7.07 31.44
N LYS A 396 19.57 -7.26 31.65
CA LYS A 396 18.60 -7.44 30.56
C LYS A 396 17.27 -6.78 30.86
N ILE A 397 16.64 -6.27 29.81
CA ILE A 397 15.25 -5.80 29.86
C ILE A 397 14.35 -6.96 29.48
N VAL A 398 13.40 -7.28 30.35
CA VAL A 398 12.41 -8.34 30.18
C VAL A 398 11.04 -7.71 29.99
N ILE A 399 10.43 -8.00 28.85
CA ILE A 399 9.07 -7.58 28.53
C ILE A 399 8.19 -8.82 28.53
N THR A 400 7.24 -8.85 29.46
CA THR A 400 6.33 -9.98 29.67
C THR A 400 4.96 -9.66 29.09
N ILE A 401 4.47 -10.54 28.23
CA ILE A 401 3.21 -10.38 27.51
C ILE A 401 2.36 -11.61 27.75
N HIS A 402 1.33 -11.48 28.59
CA HIS A 402 0.41 -12.57 28.87
C HIS A 402 -0.85 -12.45 28.01
N ASN A 403 -1.06 -13.46 27.16
CA ASN A 403 -2.19 -13.55 26.26
C ASN A 403 -3.30 -14.43 26.86
N SER A 404 -4.28 -13.78 27.49
CA SER A 404 -5.47 -14.44 28.06
C SER A 404 -6.52 -14.83 27.02
N THR A 405 -6.26 -14.60 25.72
CA THR A 405 -7.26 -14.81 24.66
C THR A 405 -7.07 -16.16 23.97
N PHE A 406 -8.14 -16.62 23.30
CA PHE A 406 -8.12 -17.86 22.50
C PHE A 406 -7.42 -17.73 21.14
N ASN A 407 -7.03 -16.51 20.75
CA ASN A 407 -6.32 -16.25 19.50
C ASN A 407 -4.82 -16.07 19.76
N ARG A 408 -3.98 -16.54 18.84
CA ARG A 408 -2.55 -16.22 18.86
C ARG A 408 -2.35 -14.71 18.67
N LYS A 409 -1.39 -14.13 19.40
CA LYS A 409 -0.99 -12.73 19.26
C LYS A 409 0.36 -12.65 18.57
N LYS A 410 0.51 -11.66 17.70
CA LYS A 410 1.80 -11.30 17.09
C LYS A 410 2.29 -10.02 17.74
N VAL A 411 3.53 -10.02 18.15
CA VAL A 411 4.22 -8.89 18.75
C VAL A 411 5.38 -8.53 17.84
N PHE A 412 5.43 -7.29 17.40
CA PHE A 412 6.56 -6.75 16.64
C PHE A 412 7.31 -5.80 17.54
N TYR A 413 8.63 -5.97 17.62
CA TYR A 413 9.47 -5.15 18.48
C TYR A 413 10.82 -4.85 17.83
N ARG A 414 11.40 -3.72 18.20
CA ARG A 414 12.76 -3.30 17.84
C ARG A 414 13.37 -2.55 19.00
N PHE A 415 14.69 -2.50 19.04
CA PHE A 415 15.42 -1.83 20.09
C PHE A 415 16.77 -1.36 19.60
N LYS A 416 17.35 -0.38 20.28
CA LYS A 416 18.70 0.11 20.03
C LYS A 416 19.29 0.74 21.29
N THR A 417 20.61 0.75 21.34
CA THR A 417 21.37 1.47 22.36
C THR A 417 21.70 2.87 21.86
N LYS A 418 21.73 3.84 22.79
CA LYS A 418 22.27 5.17 22.54
C LYS A 418 23.37 5.48 23.55
N PRO A 419 24.52 6.04 23.09
CA PRO A 419 25.49 6.61 24.01
C PRO A 419 24.82 7.74 24.79
N THR A 420 24.92 7.70 26.12
CA THR A 420 24.39 8.75 26.98
C THR A 420 25.55 9.55 27.51
N VAL A 421 25.71 10.79 27.03
CA VAL A 421 26.65 11.74 27.63
C VAL A 421 25.96 12.36 28.85
N PRO A 422 26.42 12.09 30.07
CA PRO A 422 25.76 12.63 31.25
C PRO A 422 25.85 14.16 31.26
N MET A 423 24.73 14.84 31.56
CA MET A 423 24.65 16.31 31.57
C MET A 423 25.69 16.99 32.47
N TYR A 424 26.17 16.31 33.53
CA TYR A 424 27.22 16.85 34.41
C TYR A 424 28.56 17.09 33.70
N VAL A 425 28.80 16.47 32.54
CA VAL A 425 29.99 16.72 31.70
C VAL A 425 29.95 18.14 31.10
N PHE A 426 28.76 18.69 30.85
CA PHE A 426 28.57 20.04 30.34
C PHE A 426 28.43 21.11 31.44
N CYS A 427 28.20 20.68 32.70
CA CYS A 427 28.08 21.58 33.86
C CYS A 427 29.41 21.86 34.57
N LYS A 428 30.54 21.32 34.10
CA LYS A 428 31.87 21.78 34.52
C LYS A 428 32.28 22.99 33.69
N LYS A 429 31.86 24.18 34.11
CA LYS A 429 32.48 25.46 33.75
C LYS A 429 32.98 26.15 35.00
#